data_AF-A0A7J4IGV7-F1
#
_entry.id   AF-A0A7J4IGV7-F1
#
_cell.length_a   1.000
_cell.length_b   1.000
_cell.length_c   1.000
_cell.angle_alpha   90.00
_cell.angle_beta   90.00
_cell.angle_gamma   90.00
#
_symmetry.space_group_name_H-M   'P 1'
#
loop_
_entity.id
_entity.type
_entity.pdbx_description
1 polymer ?
#
loop_
_entity_poly.entity_id
_entity_poly.type
_entity_poly.pdbx_seq_one_letter_code
_entity_poly.pdbx_strand_id
1 'polypeptide(L)'
;MTDKKADLAGPGISTYKEVEKVLPKNYKSLLTPKETQKAIFAAKNYIEEHLGKELNLIMVTVPLIVDKESGVNDYLDRDGSRTPVEFPCGLGISPRMQAQVVQAATKWKRMALKEFDMKIGEGLNTDMRAVRKDYFLDHDHSS
;
A
#
# COMPACT_ATOMS: atom_id res chain seq x y z
N MET A 1 15.26 -20.04 -23.16
CA MET A 1 14.37 -18.90 -22.87
C MET A 1 13.37 -19.39 -21.85
N THR A 2 13.52 -18.97 -20.59
CA THR A 2 12.57 -19.29 -19.52
C THR A 2 11.22 -18.65 -19.88
N ASP A 3 10.19 -19.50 -19.98
CA ASP A 3 8.83 -19.10 -20.31
C ASP A 3 8.31 -18.10 -19.26
N LYS A 4 8.06 -16.85 -19.68
CA LYS A 4 7.58 -15.77 -18.81
C LYS A 4 6.17 -16.03 -18.26
N LYS A 5 5.51 -17.13 -18.60
CA LYS A 5 4.26 -17.57 -17.95
C LYS A 5 4.42 -17.80 -16.45
N ALA A 6 5.60 -18.21 -15.97
CA ALA A 6 5.86 -18.33 -14.53
C ALA A 6 6.02 -16.96 -13.84
N ASP A 7 6.40 -15.92 -14.60
CA ASP A 7 6.60 -14.55 -14.10
C ASP A 7 5.27 -13.75 -14.05
N LEU A 8 4.20 -14.32 -14.61
CA LEU A 8 2.82 -13.86 -14.38
C LEU A 8 2.31 -14.31 -13.01
N ALA A 9 2.95 -15.27 -12.34
CA ALA A 9 2.68 -15.61 -10.94
C ALA A 9 3.26 -14.52 -10.03
N GLY A 10 2.70 -13.31 -10.13
CA GLY A 10 2.71 -12.39 -9.00
C GLY A 10 2.01 -13.04 -7.80
N PRO A 11 2.20 -12.50 -6.60
CA PRO A 11 1.40 -12.88 -5.44
C PRO A 11 -0.10 -12.86 -5.80
N GLY A 12 -0.83 -13.93 -5.49
CA GLY A 12 -2.29 -14.00 -5.70
C GLY A 12 -2.79 -14.69 -6.97
N ILE A 13 -2.01 -15.53 -7.67
CA ILE A 13 -2.59 -16.43 -8.68
C ILE A 13 -2.84 -17.81 -8.06
N SER A 14 -4.05 -17.97 -7.51
CA SER A 14 -4.55 -19.23 -6.98
C SER A 14 -6.06 -19.31 -7.20
N THR A 15 -6.68 -20.42 -6.81
CA THR A 15 -8.14 -20.48 -6.66
C THR A 15 -8.47 -20.53 -5.17
N TYR A 16 -9.64 -20.06 -4.77
CA TYR A 16 -10.07 -20.16 -3.37
C TYR A 16 -10.05 -21.60 -2.85
N LYS A 17 -10.29 -22.60 -3.71
CA LYS A 17 -10.18 -24.03 -3.36
C LYS A 17 -8.75 -24.46 -3.02
N GLU A 18 -7.75 -23.89 -3.69
CA GLU A 18 -6.35 -24.20 -3.40
C GLU A 18 -5.86 -23.45 -2.15
N VAL A 19 -6.31 -22.20 -1.95
CA VAL A 19 -6.04 -21.45 -0.71
C VAL A 19 -6.59 -22.20 0.51
N GLU A 20 -7.83 -22.69 0.44
CA GLU A 20 -8.45 -23.42 1.54
C GLU A 20 -7.63 -24.63 2.02
N LYS A 21 -6.93 -25.33 1.11
CA LYS A 21 -6.12 -26.50 1.44
C LYS A 21 -4.89 -26.16 2.30
N VAL A 22 -4.36 -24.95 2.20
CA VAL A 22 -3.15 -24.53 2.93
C VAL A 22 -3.45 -23.79 4.23
N LEU A 23 -4.72 -23.40 4.47
CA LEU A 23 -5.09 -22.70 5.68
C LEU A 23 -5.02 -23.62 6.92
N PRO A 24 -4.53 -23.11 8.07
CA PRO A 24 -4.45 -23.88 9.30
C PRO A 24 -5.86 -24.19 9.82
N LYS A 25 -6.18 -25.49 9.98
CA LYS A 25 -7.51 -25.95 10.46
C LYS A 25 -7.72 -25.77 11.96
N ASN A 26 -6.65 -25.58 12.71
CA ASN A 26 -6.63 -25.53 14.18
C ASN A 26 -5.93 -24.26 14.70
N TYR A 27 -5.95 -23.17 13.93
CA TYR A 27 -5.41 -21.90 14.40
C TYR A 27 -6.18 -21.40 15.63
N LYS A 28 -5.44 -21.01 16.66
CA LYS A 28 -5.97 -20.35 17.84
C LYS A 28 -5.10 -19.14 18.14
N SER A 29 -5.71 -17.95 18.17
CA SER A 29 -5.01 -16.74 18.56
C SER A 29 -4.48 -16.88 19.98
N LEU A 30 -3.20 -16.54 20.19
CA LEU A 30 -2.58 -16.48 21.52
C LEU A 30 -3.12 -15.29 22.34
N LEU A 31 -3.58 -14.24 21.65
CA LEU A 31 -4.04 -12.99 22.23
C LEU A 31 -5.56 -12.84 22.08
N THR A 32 -6.19 -12.21 23.05
CA THR A 32 -7.57 -11.72 22.91
C THR A 32 -7.64 -10.58 21.89
N PRO A 33 -8.81 -10.26 21.31
CA PRO A 33 -8.94 -9.16 20.34
C PRO A 33 -8.38 -7.82 20.85
N LYS A 34 -8.58 -7.50 22.15
CA LYS A 34 -8.05 -6.29 22.77
C LYS A 34 -6.52 -6.30 22.88
N GLU A 35 -5.94 -7.44 23.27
CA GLU A 35 -4.49 -7.60 23.33
C GLU A 35 -3.86 -7.56 21.95
N THR A 36 -4.50 -8.15 20.94
CA THR A 36 -4.07 -8.07 19.54
C THR A 36 -3.98 -6.62 19.08
N GLN A 37 -5.00 -5.79 19.35
CA GLN A 37 -4.94 -4.36 19.00
C GLN A 37 -3.76 -3.66 19.68
N LYS A 38 -3.54 -3.88 20.99
CA LYS A 38 -2.38 -3.32 21.69
C LYS A 38 -1.05 -3.78 21.07
N ALA A 39 -0.94 -5.06 20.73
CA ALA A 39 0.25 -5.63 20.12
C ALA A 39 0.53 -5.07 18.71
N ILE A 40 -0.51 -4.86 17.90
CA ILE A 40 -0.39 -4.24 16.56
C ILE A 40 0.23 -2.84 16.68
N PHE A 41 -0.30 -1.99 17.56
CA PHE A 41 0.25 -0.64 17.75
C PHE A 41 1.66 -0.67 18.33
N ALA A 42 1.94 -1.56 19.29
CA ALA A 42 3.28 -1.70 19.86
C ALA A 42 4.31 -2.10 18.78
N ALA A 43 3.99 -3.10 17.95
CA ALA A 43 4.86 -3.56 16.87
C ALA A 43 5.08 -2.47 15.81
N LYS A 44 4.01 -1.79 15.38
CA LYS A 44 4.08 -0.70 14.40
C LYS A 44 4.98 0.43 14.90
N ASN A 45 4.72 0.93 16.10
CA ASN A 45 5.48 2.04 16.68
C ASN A 45 6.96 1.68 16.85
N TYR A 46 7.25 0.46 17.31
CA TYR A 46 8.62 -0.01 17.45
C TYR A 46 9.37 0.01 16.10
N ILE A 47 8.76 -0.52 15.04
CA ILE A 47 9.37 -0.55 13.70
C ILE A 47 9.57 0.87 13.18
N GLU A 48 8.53 1.73 13.23
CA GLU A 48 8.60 3.10 12.71
C GLU A 48 9.68 3.93 13.43
N GLU A 49 9.75 3.83 14.76
CA GLU A 49 10.75 4.54 15.56
C GLU A 49 12.18 4.10 15.25
N HIS A 50 12.43 2.79 15.24
CA HIS A 50 13.79 2.28 15.06
C HIS A 50 14.24 2.40 13.60
N LEU A 51 13.34 2.18 12.63
CA LEU A 51 13.66 2.43 11.22
C LEU A 51 14.01 3.90 10.98
N GLY A 52 13.27 4.83 11.61
CA GLY A 52 13.55 6.26 11.54
C GLY A 52 14.92 6.62 12.10
N LYS A 53 15.31 6.05 13.25
CA LYS A 53 16.63 6.26 13.86
C LYS A 53 17.77 5.71 13.01
N GLU A 54 17.67 4.45 12.58
CA GLU A 54 18.75 3.76 11.88
C GLU A 54 18.99 4.30 10.46
N LEU A 55 17.94 4.77 9.78
CA LEU A 55 18.01 5.25 8.41
C LEU A 55 17.88 6.78 8.28
N ASN A 56 17.84 7.51 9.40
CA ASN A 56 17.63 8.97 9.46
C ASN A 56 16.39 9.40 8.64
N LEU A 57 15.25 8.77 8.94
CA LEU A 57 13.97 9.06 8.31
C LEU A 57 13.07 9.85 9.24
N ILE A 58 12.44 10.89 8.71
CA ILE A 58 11.32 11.55 9.39
C ILE A 58 9.99 10.88 9.03
N MET A 59 9.05 10.86 9.98
CA MET A 59 7.67 10.47 9.68
C MET A 59 6.93 11.63 9.02
N VAL A 60 6.24 11.36 7.91
CA VAL A 60 5.43 12.33 7.17
C VAL A 60 4.05 11.77 6.87
N THR A 61 3.10 12.64 6.56
CA THR A 61 1.77 12.26 6.09
C THR A 61 1.72 12.24 4.56
N VAL A 62 1.14 11.19 3.99
CA VAL A 62 0.95 11.03 2.54
C VAL A 62 -0.50 11.33 2.14
N PRO A 63 -0.77 11.91 0.95
CA PRO A 63 -2.12 12.03 0.43
C PRO A 63 -2.77 10.66 0.19
N LEU A 64 -4.01 10.49 0.63
CA LEU A 64 -4.84 9.31 0.32
C LEU A 64 -5.52 9.43 -1.05
N ILE A 65 -5.82 10.66 -1.47
CA ILE A 65 -6.58 10.98 -2.67
C ILE A 65 -5.71 11.91 -3.52
N VAL A 66 -5.57 11.60 -4.81
CA VAL A 66 -4.79 12.39 -5.77
C VAL A 66 -5.59 12.62 -7.04
N ASP A 67 -5.28 13.68 -7.77
CA ASP A 67 -5.79 13.88 -9.12
C ASP A 67 -5.30 12.72 -10.02
N LYS A 68 -6.20 12.16 -10.82
CA LYS A 68 -5.91 11.13 -11.82
C LYS A 68 -4.77 11.54 -12.75
N GLU A 69 -4.70 12.82 -13.12
CA GLU A 69 -3.72 13.35 -14.07
C GLU A 69 -2.42 13.80 -13.41
N SER A 70 -2.33 13.75 -12.07
CA SER A 70 -1.13 14.19 -11.32
C SER A 70 0.14 13.41 -11.64
N GLY A 71 0.01 12.18 -12.16
CA GLY A 71 1.13 11.26 -12.35
C GLY A 71 1.73 10.71 -11.04
N VAL A 72 1.19 11.11 -9.88
CA VAL A 72 1.67 10.75 -8.54
C VAL A 72 1.26 9.33 -8.15
N ASN A 73 0.10 8.87 -8.62
CA ASN A 73 -0.38 7.53 -8.29
C ASN A 73 0.46 6.46 -9.03
N ASP A 74 0.91 5.47 -8.27
CA ASP A 74 1.64 4.32 -8.80
C ASP A 74 0.71 3.10 -8.82
N TYR A 75 0.22 2.74 -10.00
CA TYR A 75 -0.81 1.71 -10.15
C TYR A 75 -0.33 0.29 -9.82
N LEU A 76 0.99 0.07 -9.70
CA LEU A 76 1.59 -1.25 -9.43
C LEU A 76 1.09 -2.35 -10.38
N ASP A 77 0.71 -1.92 -11.58
CA ASP A 77 0.09 -2.73 -12.60
C ASP A 77 1.12 -3.02 -13.70
N ARG A 78 1.35 -4.31 -13.95
CA ARG A 78 2.28 -4.77 -14.99
C ARG A 78 1.54 -5.22 -16.25
N ASP A 79 0.26 -5.55 -16.15
CA ASP A 79 -0.51 -6.23 -17.20
C ASP A 79 -1.85 -5.57 -17.54
N GLY A 80 -2.19 -4.45 -16.88
CA GLY A 80 -3.41 -3.68 -17.12
C GLY A 80 -4.61 -4.15 -16.29
N SER A 81 -4.44 -5.15 -15.40
CA SER A 81 -5.54 -5.77 -14.66
C SER A 81 -5.91 -5.06 -13.35
N ARG A 82 -5.11 -4.10 -12.89
CA ARG A 82 -5.23 -3.50 -11.55
C ARG A 82 -5.49 -2.01 -11.66
N THR A 83 -6.72 -1.62 -11.33
CA THR A 83 -7.21 -0.26 -11.50
C THR A 83 -7.48 0.42 -10.15
N PRO A 84 -7.13 1.72 -10.00
CA PRO A 84 -7.44 2.46 -8.80
C PRO A 84 -8.95 2.69 -8.63
N VAL A 85 -9.37 2.98 -7.40
CA VAL A 85 -10.71 3.51 -7.15
C VAL A 85 -10.73 4.97 -7.62
N GLU A 86 -11.48 5.24 -8.69
CA GLU A 86 -11.64 6.55 -9.30
C GLU A 86 -13.02 7.15 -9.00
N PHE A 87 -13.08 8.45 -8.71
CA PHE A 87 -14.32 9.16 -8.41
C PHE A 87 -14.23 10.67 -8.73
N PRO A 88 -15.34 11.31 -9.11
CA PRO A 88 -15.38 12.77 -9.27
C PRO A 88 -15.36 13.47 -7.90
N CYS A 89 -14.62 14.56 -7.79
CA CYS A 89 -14.57 15.42 -6.59
C CYS A 89 -14.58 16.91 -6.94
N GLY A 90 -14.41 17.78 -5.93
CA GLY A 90 -14.34 19.22 -6.13
C GLY A 90 -15.70 19.87 -6.44
N LEU A 91 -16.64 19.76 -5.50
CA LEU A 91 -17.94 20.45 -5.63
C LEU A 91 -17.72 21.95 -5.88
N GLY A 92 -18.34 22.50 -6.94
CA GLY A 92 -18.16 23.88 -7.35
C GLY A 92 -17.03 24.13 -8.38
N ILE A 93 -16.23 23.11 -8.71
CA ILE A 93 -15.23 23.18 -9.79
C ILE A 93 -15.88 22.68 -11.10
N SER A 94 -15.66 23.42 -12.20
CA SER A 94 -16.15 23.06 -13.54
C SER A 94 -15.01 23.05 -14.56
N PRO A 95 -14.67 21.89 -15.17
CA PRO A 95 -15.24 20.56 -14.90
C PRO A 95 -14.87 20.04 -13.50
N ARG A 96 -15.65 19.08 -12.97
CA ARG A 96 -15.27 18.39 -11.72
C ARG A 96 -13.94 17.67 -11.90
N MET A 97 -13.10 17.70 -10.87
CA MET A 97 -11.85 16.96 -10.84
C MET A 97 -12.10 15.46 -10.81
N GLN A 98 -11.30 14.68 -11.53
CA GLN A 98 -11.28 13.22 -11.44
C GLN A 98 -10.16 12.81 -10.48
N ALA A 99 -10.53 12.22 -9.36
CA ALA A 99 -9.58 11.82 -8.33
C ALA A 99 -9.52 10.30 -8.20
N GLN A 100 -8.42 9.83 -7.61
CA GLN A 100 -8.17 8.42 -7.36
C GLN A 100 -7.68 8.21 -5.93
N VAL A 101 -8.07 7.09 -5.33
CA VAL A 101 -7.40 6.58 -4.12
C VAL A 101 -6.02 6.04 -4.52
N VAL A 102 -4.99 6.42 -3.76
CA VAL A 102 -3.61 6.00 -4.04
C VAL A 102 -3.46 4.48 -3.93
N GLN A 103 -2.70 3.89 -4.85
CA GLN A 103 -2.32 2.46 -4.84
C GLN A 103 -0.93 2.25 -4.19
N ALA A 104 -0.07 3.25 -4.33
CA ALA A 104 1.23 3.36 -3.69
C ALA A 104 1.72 4.81 -3.67
N ALA A 105 2.57 5.12 -2.70
CA ALA A 105 3.22 6.42 -2.53
C ALA A 105 4.59 6.52 -3.23
N THR A 106 5.00 5.52 -4.01
CA THR A 106 6.37 5.40 -4.52
C THR A 106 6.84 6.64 -5.27
N LYS A 107 6.02 7.14 -6.22
CA LYS A 107 6.34 8.35 -6.99
C LYS A 107 6.25 9.61 -6.13
N TRP A 108 5.23 9.69 -5.27
CA TRP A 108 5.04 10.82 -4.35
C TRP A 108 6.26 11.04 -3.46
N LYS A 109 6.84 9.97 -2.88
CA LYS A 109 7.98 10.08 -1.96
C LYS A 109 9.15 10.84 -2.60
N ARG A 110 9.42 10.65 -3.89
CA ARG A 110 10.50 11.35 -4.58
C ARG A 110 10.23 12.85 -4.77
N MET A 111 8.97 13.23 -4.96
CA MET A 111 8.57 14.64 -4.98
C MET A 111 8.70 15.27 -3.59
N ALA A 112 8.21 14.57 -2.55
CA ALA A 112 8.27 15.04 -1.17
C ALA A 112 9.70 15.25 -0.67
N LEU A 113 10.65 14.36 -1.02
CA LEU A 113 12.07 14.56 -0.70
C LEU A 113 12.61 15.90 -1.23
N LYS A 114 12.23 16.27 -2.46
CA LYS A 114 12.62 17.54 -3.07
C LYS A 114 11.93 18.73 -2.41
N GLU A 115 10.63 18.61 -2.15
CA GLU A 115 9.82 19.67 -1.54
C GLU A 115 10.27 20.01 -0.11
N PHE A 116 10.66 18.99 0.65
CA PHE A 116 11.17 19.16 2.02
C PHE A 116 12.68 19.43 2.08
N ASP A 117 13.33 19.66 0.93
CA ASP A 117 14.76 19.98 0.82
C ASP A 117 15.68 18.96 1.52
N MET A 118 15.33 17.68 1.45
CA MET A 118 16.04 16.58 2.11
C MET A 118 17.47 16.45 1.56
N LYS A 119 18.42 16.30 2.48
CA LYS A 119 19.85 16.17 2.18
C LYS A 119 20.27 14.71 1.99
N ILE A 120 21.51 14.52 1.53
CA ILE A 120 22.10 13.18 1.43
C ILE A 120 22.13 12.55 2.82
N GLY A 121 21.57 11.35 2.92
CA GLY A 121 21.45 10.63 4.19
C GLY A 121 20.18 10.97 4.97
N GLU A 122 19.32 11.86 4.48
CA GLU A 122 17.97 12.09 5.03
C GLU A 122 16.93 11.37 4.18
N GLY A 123 15.84 10.95 4.81
CA GLY A 123 14.71 10.36 4.11
C GLY A 123 13.40 10.54 4.84
N LEU A 124 12.38 9.88 4.32
CA LEU A 124 11.04 9.93 4.87
C LEU A 124 10.41 8.54 4.94
N ASN A 125 9.57 8.36 5.95
CA ASN A 125 8.68 7.22 6.12
C ASN A 125 7.25 7.73 6.34
N THR A 126 6.26 6.94 5.93
CA THR A 126 4.85 7.33 6.04
C THR A 126 3.99 6.11 6.32
N ASP A 127 2.99 6.29 7.17
CA ASP A 127 1.90 5.33 7.35
C ASP A 127 0.94 5.44 6.16
N MET A 128 1.23 4.70 5.09
CA MET A 128 0.48 4.75 3.85
C MET A 128 -0.72 3.82 3.88
N ARG A 129 -1.87 4.33 3.43
CA ARG A 129 -3.08 3.53 3.22
C ARG A 129 -3.43 3.53 1.74
N ALA A 130 -3.79 2.36 1.23
CA ALA A 130 -4.21 2.15 -0.15
C ALA A 130 -5.47 1.28 -0.17
N VAL A 131 -6.17 1.28 -1.31
CA VAL A 131 -7.31 0.39 -1.56
C VAL A 131 -7.07 -0.37 -2.85
N ARG A 132 -6.83 -1.67 -2.77
CA ARG A 132 -6.47 -2.57 -3.88
C ARG A 132 -7.62 -3.51 -4.20
N LYS A 133 -8.63 -2.97 -4.87
CA LYS A 133 -9.90 -3.68 -5.15
C LYS A 133 -9.76 -4.89 -6.09
N ASP A 134 -8.69 -4.94 -6.89
CA ASP A 134 -8.51 -5.95 -7.94
C ASP A 134 -7.54 -7.09 -7.52
N TYR A 135 -7.16 -7.16 -6.24
CA TYR A 135 -6.30 -8.23 -5.74
C TYR A 135 -7.10 -9.51 -5.48
N PHE A 136 -6.49 -10.65 -5.79
CA PHE A 136 -6.96 -11.93 -5.27
C PHE A 136 -6.74 -11.95 -3.75
N LEU A 137 -7.80 -12.23 -2.99
CA LEU A 137 -7.77 -12.20 -1.54
C LEU A 137 -7.40 -13.56 -0.96
N ASP A 138 -6.46 -13.57 -0.03
CA ASP A 138 -6.05 -14.76 0.71
C ASP A 138 -5.54 -14.37 2.12
N HIS A 139 -4.65 -15.17 2.69
CA HIS A 139 -4.20 -15.01 4.07
C HIS A 139 -3.16 -13.89 4.26
N ASP A 140 -2.51 -13.43 3.19
CA ASP A 140 -1.54 -12.33 3.20
C ASP A 140 -1.89 -11.18 2.22
N HIS A 141 -2.98 -11.33 1.44
CA HIS A 141 -3.49 -10.30 0.53
C HIS A 141 -4.85 -9.72 0.97
N SER A 142 -4.87 -8.42 1.28
CA SER A 142 -6.07 -7.61 1.53
C SER A 142 -6.26 -6.56 0.44
N SER A 143 -7.53 -6.22 0.17
CA SER A 143 -7.90 -4.98 -0.52
C SER A 143 -7.60 -3.74 0.32
#